data_AF-A0A409V6J2-F1
#
_entry.id   AF-A0A409V6J2-F1
#
_cell.length_a   1.000
_cell.length_b   1.000
_cell.length_c   1.000
_cell.angle_alpha   90.00
_cell.angle_beta   90.00
_cell.angle_gamma   90.00
#
_symmetry.space_group_name_H-M   'P 1'
#
loop_
_entity.id
_entity.type
_entity.pdbx_description
1 polymer ?
#
loop_
_entity_poly.entity_id
_entity_poly.type
_entity_poly.pdbx_seq_one_letter_code
_entity_poly.pdbx_strand_id
1 'polypeptide(L)'
;LFKKKCVIVRIISFSSYRIKKEILPVVQSLCQDVDYEVRGCMCNQLHSVARGLGLEATKSAILPELVELTKDEECSVRVHGLETVVNVLASLDS
;
A
#
# COMPACT_ATOMS: atom_id res chain seq x y z
N LEU A 1 -6.69 8.21 22.17
CA LEU A 1 -5.23 8.42 22.00
C LEU A 1 -4.58 7.44 21.02
N PHE A 2 -5.32 6.53 20.39
CA PHE A 2 -4.85 5.65 19.30
C PHE A 2 -5.40 6.06 17.92
N LYS A 3 -5.68 7.37 17.75
CA LYS A 3 -5.82 8.01 16.43
C LYS A 3 -4.43 8.07 15.79
N LYS A 4 -3.81 6.91 15.59
CA LYS A 4 -2.56 6.74 14.86
C LYS A 4 -2.84 7.35 13.50
N LYS A 5 -2.33 8.56 13.32
CA LYS A 5 -2.16 9.22 12.03
C LYS A 5 -1.79 8.12 11.07
N CYS A 6 -2.69 7.80 10.14
CA CYS A 6 -2.36 7.03 8.96
C CYS A 6 -0.99 7.49 8.54
N VAL A 7 0.00 6.60 8.63
CA VAL A 7 1.40 7.01 8.48
C VAL A 7 1.47 7.52 7.05
N ILE A 8 1.37 8.84 6.89
CA ILE A 8 1.61 9.51 5.61
C ILE A 8 3.10 9.34 5.43
N VAL A 9 3.51 8.17 4.95
CA VAL A 9 4.87 7.95 4.53
C VAL A 9 4.98 8.78 3.26
N ARG A 10 5.61 9.94 3.36
CA ARG A 10 5.88 10.80 2.21
C ARG A 10 7.03 10.17 1.42
N ILE A 11 6.73 9.04 0.76
CA ILE A 11 7.70 8.12 0.13
C ILE A 11 8.51 8.79 -0.97
N ILE A 12 7.98 9.86 -1.56
CA ILE A 12 8.61 10.66 -2.62
C ILE A 12 10.01 11.21 -2.27
N SER A 13 10.43 11.17 -1.00
CA SER A 13 11.75 11.65 -0.56
C SER A 13 12.75 10.54 -0.20
N PHE A 14 12.36 9.26 -0.25
CA PHE A 14 13.24 8.14 0.12
C PHE A 14 13.85 7.47 -1.12
N SER A 15 15.08 6.97 -0.98
CA SER A 15 15.68 6.12 -2.00
C SER A 15 14.97 4.76 -2.06
N SER A 16 14.89 4.16 -3.24
CA SER A 16 14.29 2.82 -3.44
C SER A 16 14.89 1.76 -2.48
N TYR A 17 16.19 1.87 -2.15
CA TYR A 17 16.84 0.99 -1.17
C TYR A 17 16.22 1.10 0.23
N ARG A 18 16.02 2.32 0.75
CA ARG A 18 15.36 2.50 2.06
C ARG A 18 13.91 2.06 2.02
N ILE A 19 13.21 2.33 0.92
CA ILE A 19 11.81 1.91 0.78
C ILE A 19 11.71 0.38 0.87
N LYS A 20 12.56 -0.36 0.16
CA LYS A 20 12.59 -1.83 0.23
C LYS A 20 12.98 -2.37 1.60
N LYS A 21 13.99 -1.79 2.24
CA LYS A 21 14.58 -2.36 3.47
C LYS A 21 13.85 -1.95 4.76
N GLU A 22 13.37 -0.71 4.83
CA GLU A 22 12.85 -0.12 6.06
C GLU A 22 11.34 0.09 5.99
N ILE A 23 10.81 0.51 4.84
CA ILE A 23 9.40 0.93 4.71
C ILE A 23 8.50 -0.25 4.33
N LEU A 24 8.92 -1.08 3.38
CA LEU A 24 8.11 -2.17 2.85
C LEU A 24 7.65 -3.17 3.94
N PRO A 25 8.49 -3.60 4.91
CA PRO A 25 8.04 -4.48 5.98
C PRO A 25 6.94 -3.84 6.85
N VAL A 26 7.04 -2.54 7.09
CA VAL A 26 6.02 -1.79 7.86
C VAL A 26 4.72 -1.69 7.05
N VAL A 27 4.81 -1.40 5.77
CA VAL A 27 3.65 -1.37 4.85
C VAL A 27 2.93 -2.72 4.86
N GLN A 28 3.64 -3.82 4.67
CA GLN A 28 3.05 -5.17 4.68
C GLN A 28 2.42 -5.50 6.03
N SER A 29 3.07 -5.13 7.14
CA SER A 29 2.49 -5.30 8.47
C SER A 29 1.19 -4.51 8.66
N LEU A 30 1.08 -3.31 8.08
CA LEU A 30 -0.13 -2.47 8.19
C LEU A 30 -1.25 -2.95 7.27
N CYS A 31 -0.93 -3.57 6.13
CA CYS A 31 -1.93 -4.25 5.28
C CYS A 31 -2.58 -5.43 6.00
N GLN A 32 -1.92 -6.00 7.01
CA GLN A 32 -2.40 -7.14 7.80
C GLN A 32 -2.81 -6.73 9.23
N ASP A 33 -3.04 -5.43 9.48
CA ASP A 33 -3.44 -4.95 10.80
C ASP A 33 -4.82 -5.51 11.20
N VAL A 34 -5.00 -5.77 12.48
CA VAL A 34 -6.27 -6.28 13.02
C VAL A 34 -7.40 -5.26 12.88
N ASP A 35 -7.06 -3.96 12.83
CA ASP A 35 -8.00 -2.86 12.63
C ASP A 35 -8.21 -2.59 11.13
N TYR A 36 -9.45 -2.79 10.66
CA TYR A 36 -9.80 -2.60 9.25
C TYR A 36 -9.62 -1.15 8.79
N GLU A 37 -9.74 -0.16 9.68
CA GLU A 37 -9.53 1.24 9.32
C GLU A 37 -8.04 1.50 9.01
N VAL A 38 -7.14 0.80 9.69
CA VAL A 38 -5.70 0.84 9.41
C VAL A 38 -5.39 0.20 8.06
N ARG A 39 -5.95 -0.98 7.79
CA ARG A 39 -5.80 -1.67 6.49
C ARG A 39 -6.31 -0.81 5.33
N GLY A 40 -7.53 -0.27 5.44
CA GLY A 40 -8.13 0.61 4.45
C GLY A 40 -7.31 1.89 4.22
N CYS A 41 -6.77 2.49 5.28
CA CYS A 41 -5.89 3.65 5.10
C CYS A 41 -4.57 3.28 4.43
N MET A 42 -4.01 2.11 4.72
CA MET A 42 -2.80 1.61 4.07
C MET A 42 -3.03 1.33 2.58
N CYS A 43 -4.18 0.75 2.18
CA CYS A 43 -4.57 0.61 0.77
C CYS A 43 -4.32 1.91 0.00
N ASN A 44 -4.90 3.01 0.50
CA ASN A 44 -4.83 4.33 -0.13
C ASN A 44 -3.42 4.91 -0.25
N GLN A 45 -2.41 4.35 0.44
CA GLN A 45 -1.02 4.80 0.34
C GLN A 45 -0.17 3.91 -0.58
N LEU A 46 -0.63 2.70 -0.94
CA LEU A 46 0.16 1.72 -1.72
C LEU A 46 0.56 2.23 -3.10
N HIS A 47 -0.24 3.10 -3.74
CA HIS A 47 0.13 3.72 -5.01
C HIS A 47 1.40 4.58 -4.90
N SER A 48 1.57 5.29 -3.77
CA SER A 48 2.75 6.12 -3.51
C SER A 48 3.97 5.26 -3.19
N VAL A 49 3.77 4.13 -2.50
CA VAL A 49 4.81 3.13 -2.23
C VAL A 49 5.31 2.52 -3.54
N ALA A 50 4.38 2.06 -4.38
CA ALA A 50 4.66 1.47 -5.70
C ALA A 50 5.54 2.41 -6.56
N ARG A 51 5.14 3.68 -6.65
CA ARG A 51 5.90 4.68 -7.41
C ARG A 51 7.34 4.86 -6.90
N GLY A 52 7.56 4.82 -5.58
CA GLY A 52 8.90 4.93 -4.99
C GLY A 52 9.75 3.67 -5.13
N LEU A 53 9.13 2.49 -5.24
CA LEU A 53 9.79 1.21 -5.41
C LEU A 53 10.26 0.95 -6.84
N GLY A 54 9.50 1.47 -7.82
CA GLY A 54 9.66 1.16 -9.24
C GLY A 54 8.94 -0.12 -9.66
N LEU A 55 8.90 -0.36 -10.97
CA LEU A 55 8.04 -1.36 -11.62
C LEU A 55 8.22 -2.78 -11.06
N GLU A 56 9.43 -3.32 -11.12
CA GLU A 56 9.69 -4.73 -10.77
C GLU A 56 9.43 -5.04 -9.29
N ALA A 57 9.74 -4.09 -8.41
CA ALA A 57 9.47 -4.21 -6.98
C ALA A 57 7.98 -4.02 -6.66
N THR A 58 7.26 -3.19 -7.43
CA THR A 58 5.81 -3.06 -7.33
C THR A 58 5.12 -4.38 -7.68
N LYS A 59 5.52 -5.00 -8.80
CA LYS A 59 4.96 -6.29 -9.23
C LYS A 59 5.15 -7.39 -8.20
N SER A 60 6.33 -7.48 -7.61
CA SER A 60 6.69 -8.56 -6.69
C SER A 60 6.24 -8.34 -5.25
N ALA A 61 6.06 -7.09 -4.81
CA ALA A 61 5.75 -6.80 -3.40
C ALA A 61 4.43 -6.07 -3.16
N ILE A 62 3.94 -5.23 -4.08
CA ILE A 62 2.74 -4.41 -3.86
C ILE A 62 1.50 -5.02 -4.50
N LEU A 63 1.61 -5.57 -5.71
CA LEU A 63 0.47 -6.21 -6.37
C LEU A 63 -0.12 -7.39 -5.56
N PRO A 64 0.69 -8.28 -4.94
CA PRO A 64 0.14 -9.34 -4.10
C PRO A 64 -0.66 -8.80 -2.91
N GLU A 65 -0.16 -7.76 -2.22
CA GLU A 65 -0.87 -7.13 -1.10
C GLU A 65 -2.20 -6.53 -1.55
N LEU A 66 -2.22 -5.82 -2.68
CA LEU A 66 -3.46 -5.26 -3.24
C LEU A 66 -4.48 -6.34 -3.58
N VAL A 67 -4.05 -7.45 -4.17
CA VAL A 67 -4.93 -8.58 -4.48
C VAL A 67 -5.57 -9.13 -3.20
N GLU A 68 -4.81 -9.27 -2.11
CA GLU A 68 -5.38 -9.74 -0.84
C GLU A 68 -6.33 -8.72 -0.21
N LEU A 69 -5.99 -7.42 -0.25
CA LEU A 69 -6.86 -6.35 0.24
C LEU A 69 -8.17 -6.23 -0.56
N THR A 70 -8.19 -6.56 -1.85
CA THR A 70 -9.44 -6.61 -2.62
C THR A 70 -10.37 -7.75 -2.22
N LYS A 71 -9.87 -8.72 -1.46
CA LYS A 71 -10.62 -9.86 -0.92
C LYS A 71 -10.88 -9.72 0.59
N ASP A 72 -10.60 -8.55 1.17
CA ASP A 72 -10.76 -8.31 2.60
C ASP A 72 -12.19 -8.59 3.08
N GLU A 73 -12.34 -9.04 4.31
CA GLU A 73 -13.63 -9.30 4.94
C GLU A 73 -14.50 -8.03 5.03
N GLU A 74 -13.85 -6.87 5.24
CA GLU A 74 -14.52 -5.58 5.37
C GLU A 74 -14.76 -4.91 4.01
N CYS A 75 -16.02 -4.53 3.76
CA CYS A 75 -16.43 -3.94 2.49
C CYS A 75 -15.69 -2.64 2.17
N SER A 76 -15.48 -1.81 3.18
CA SER A 76 -14.75 -0.54 3.06
C SER A 76 -13.31 -0.75 2.60
N VAL A 77 -12.62 -1.78 3.08
CA VAL A 77 -11.25 -2.11 2.68
C VAL A 77 -11.22 -2.60 1.24
N ARG A 78 -12.18 -3.43 0.82
CA ARG A 78 -12.28 -3.89 -0.57
C ARG A 78 -12.46 -2.73 -1.55
N VAL A 79 -13.31 -1.75 -1.22
CA VAL A 79 -13.51 -0.55 -2.05
C VAL A 79 -12.19 0.23 -2.21
N HIS A 80 -11.49 0.53 -1.11
CA HIS A 80 -10.19 1.20 -1.17
C HIS A 80 -9.14 0.39 -1.96
N GLY A 81 -9.14 -0.93 -1.82
CA GLY A 81 -8.28 -1.83 -2.59
C GLY A 81 -8.50 -1.69 -4.09
N LEU A 82 -9.76 -1.74 -4.54
CA LEU A 82 -10.11 -1.61 -5.96
C LEU A 82 -9.76 -0.23 -6.53
N GLU A 83 -10.06 0.85 -5.80
CA GLU A 83 -9.67 2.20 -6.19
C GLU A 83 -8.15 2.34 -6.34
N THR A 84 -7.40 1.72 -5.42
CA THR A 84 -5.93 1.73 -5.48
C THR A 84 -5.38 0.90 -6.64
N VAL A 85 -6.00 -0.24 -6.96
CA VAL A 85 -5.63 -1.06 -8.13
C VAL A 85 -5.71 -0.23 -9.40
N VAL A 86 -6.79 0.52 -9.62
CA VAL A 86 -6.92 1.40 -10.79
C VAL A 86 -5.77 2.41 -10.86
N ASN A 87 -5.42 3.03 -9.72
CA ASN A 87 -4.33 4.01 -9.65
C ASN A 87 -2.95 3.39 -9.92
N VAL A 88 -2.70 2.17 -9.44
CA VAL A 88 -1.43 1.46 -9.66
C VAL A 88 -1.33 0.98 -11.10
N LEU A 89 -2.38 0.37 -11.67
CA LEU A 89 -2.39 -0.11 -13.05
C LEU A 89 -2.09 1.02 -14.04
N ALA A 90 -2.69 2.21 -13.85
CA ALA A 90 -2.40 3.39 -14.66
C ALA A 90 -0.91 3.81 -14.66
N SER A 91 -0.14 3.38 -13.66
CA SER A 91 1.30 3.64 -13.57
C SER A 91 2.19 2.51 -14.11
N LEU A 92 1.62 1.36 -14.48
CA LEU A 92 2.34 0.22 -15.05
C LEU A 92 2.37 0.22 -16.58
N ASP A 93 1.45 0.95 -17.22
CA ASP A 93 1.29 1.02 -18.68
C ASP A 93 2.20 2.09 -19.36
N SER A 94 3.05 2.77 -18.58
CA SER A 94 3.94 3.86 -19.02
C SER A 94 5.42 3.49 -18.89
#